data_AF-A0AAV7QWA7-F1
#
_entry.id   AF-A0AAV7QWA7-F1
#
_cell.length_a   1.000
_cell.length_b   1.000
_cell.length_c   1.000
_cell.angle_alpha   90.00
_cell.angle_beta   90.00
_cell.angle_gamma   90.00
#
_symmetry.space_group_name_H-M   'P 1'
#
loop_
_entity.id
_entity.type
_entity.pdbx_description
1 polymer ?
#
loop_
_entity_poly.entity_id
_entity_poly.type
_entity_poly.pdbx_seq_one_letter_code
_entity_poly.pdbx_strand_id
1 'polypeptide(L)'
;MDDVSVFWADWCSIKELEKACIVFGKASGSKINRAKSDTLLLGYWTPTRDPLPNPIKQDFVKILGVWFGGEGVVEKSWKETLAKTKQKLGLWSFRKLMIEGKSLVLRNKTLPVLQNHLVVGKKETSTLGCRKMIHSLLHDYTAMDGSDDDSVNET
;
A
#
# COMPACT_ATOMS: atom_id res chain seq x y z
N MET A 1 8.60 17.09 -4.64
CA MET A 1 8.28 16.01 -3.70
C MET A 1 8.19 16.65 -2.33
N ASP A 2 7.04 16.51 -1.68
CA ASP A 2 6.66 17.16 -0.42
C ASP A 2 6.62 16.19 0.77
N ASP A 3 6.49 14.89 0.51
CA ASP A 3 6.55 13.85 1.53
C ASP A 3 7.98 13.65 2.06
N VAL A 4 8.15 13.87 3.37
CA VAL A 4 9.40 13.62 4.09
C VAL A 4 9.11 12.67 5.26
N SER A 5 9.88 11.60 5.36
CA SER A 5 9.86 10.68 6.51
C SER A 5 11.21 10.73 7.20
N VAL A 6 11.19 10.91 8.52
CA VAL A 6 12.40 11.01 9.36
C VAL A 6 12.30 9.93 10.44
N PHE A 7 13.44 9.30 10.73
CA PHE A 7 13.56 8.34 11.83
C PHE A 7 14.40 8.97 12.94
N TRP A 8 13.99 8.75 14.19
CA TRP A 8 14.64 9.30 15.37
C TRP A 8 14.73 8.22 16.45
N ALA A 9 15.74 8.34 17.31
CA ALA A 9 16.01 7.38 18.39
C ALA A 9 15.58 7.90 19.78
N ASP A 10 15.36 9.22 19.91
CA ASP A 10 15.13 9.86 21.21
C ASP A 10 14.18 11.07 21.12
N TRP A 11 13.62 11.45 22.27
CA TRP A 11 12.67 12.57 22.38
C TRP A 11 13.31 13.95 22.16
N CYS A 12 14.61 14.12 22.41
CA CYS A 12 15.29 15.40 22.21
C CYS A 12 15.43 15.71 20.71
N SER A 13 15.78 14.70 19.91
CA SER A 13 15.87 14.80 18.45
C SER A 13 14.56 15.27 17.81
N ILE A 14 13.42 14.84 18.33
CA ILE A 14 12.09 15.29 17.84
C ILE A 14 11.89 16.79 18.09
N LYS A 15 12.28 17.30 19.26
CA LYS A 15 12.17 18.72 19.61
C LYS A 15 13.07 19.59 18.75
N GLU A 16 14.30 19.15 18.50
CA GLU A 16 15.23 19.87 17.63
C GLU A 16 14.75 19.87 16.17
N LEU A 17 14.18 18.76 15.70
CA LEU A 17 13.55 18.71 14.38
C LEU A 17 12.40 19.71 14.26
N GLU A 18 11.53 19.80 15.28
CA GLU A 18 10.43 20.76 15.27
C GLU A 18 10.94 22.21 15.17
N LYS A 19 11.99 22.57 15.93
CA LYS A 19 12.64 23.88 15.83
C LYS A 19 13.20 24.13 14.44
N ALA A 20 13.90 23.15 13.88
CA ALA A 20 14.47 23.24 12.54
C ALA A 20 13.38 23.45 11.48
N CYS A 21 12.25 22.75 11.59
CA CYS A 21 11.12 22.91 10.70
C CYS A 21 10.45 24.29 10.83
N ILE A 22 10.38 24.87 12.03
CA ILE A 22 9.87 26.24 12.22
C ILE A 22 10.78 27.25 11.54
N VAL A 23 12.10 27.13 11.73
CA VAL A 23 13.09 28.02 11.09
C VAL A 23 13.04 27.88 9.57
N PHE A 24 13.05 26.64 9.07
CA PHE A 24 12.92 26.36 7.65
C PHE A 24 11.61 26.92 7.07
N GLY A 25 10.50 26.79 7.80
CA GLY A 25 9.21 27.32 7.37
C GLY A 25 9.19 28.84 7.28
N LYS A 26 9.86 29.54 8.22
CA LYS A 26 10.02 31.00 8.16
C LYS A 26 10.87 31.44 6.97
N ALA A 27 11.94 30.71 6.66
CA ALA A 27 12.85 31.05 5.57
C ALA A 27 12.26 30.73 4.18
N SER A 28 11.55 29.61 4.05
CA SER A 28 11.01 29.11 2.79
C SER A 28 9.56 29.53 2.50
N GLY A 29 8.83 30.05 3.50
CA GLY A 29 7.39 30.28 3.43
C GLY A 29 6.55 28.99 3.46
N SER A 30 7.16 27.82 3.65
CA SER A 30 6.47 26.52 3.70
C SER A 30 5.99 26.19 5.12
N LYS A 31 4.90 25.42 5.23
CA LYS A 31 4.34 25.00 6.52
C LYS A 31 4.10 23.49 6.55
N ILE A 32 4.46 22.85 7.67
CA ILE A 32 4.13 21.44 7.90
C ILE A 32 2.61 21.27 7.99
N ASN A 33 2.10 20.30 7.25
CA ASN A 33 0.71 19.89 7.33
C ASN A 33 0.49 18.89 8.48
N ARG A 34 0.30 19.40 9.70
CA ARG A 34 0.10 18.56 10.90
C ARG A 34 -1.12 17.64 10.84
N ALA A 35 -2.12 17.96 10.02
CA ALA A 35 -3.27 17.08 9.82
C ALA A 35 -2.94 15.83 8.99
N LYS A 36 -1.87 15.88 8.18
CA LYS A 36 -1.38 14.76 7.37
C LYS A 36 -0.13 14.09 7.94
N SER A 37 0.60 14.78 8.82
CA SER A 37 1.81 14.26 9.43
C SER A 37 1.48 13.39 10.64
N ASP A 38 1.86 12.12 10.57
CA ASP A 38 1.67 11.14 11.63
C ASP A 38 3.00 10.79 12.31
N THR A 39 2.94 10.35 13.57
CA THR A 39 4.08 9.78 14.28
C THR A 39 3.80 8.31 14.61
N LEU A 40 4.72 7.42 14.26
CA LEU A 40 4.67 6.01 14.61
C LEU A 40 5.81 5.70 15.59
N LEU A 41 5.48 5.16 16.76
CA LEU A 41 6.47 4.67 17.72
C LEU A 41 6.81 3.22 17.41
N LEU A 42 8.08 2.95 17.17
CA LEU A 42 8.59 1.60 16.89
C LEU A 42 9.35 1.07 18.10
N GLY A 43 8.97 -0.11 18.59
CA GLY A 43 9.61 -0.73 19.75
C GLY A 43 9.20 -0.09 21.09
N TYR A 44 10.05 -0.24 22.09
CA TYR A 44 9.77 0.26 23.44
C TYR A 44 10.26 1.71 23.59
N TRP A 45 9.33 2.63 23.85
CA TRP A 45 9.62 4.04 24.13
C TRP A 45 9.26 4.37 25.58
N THR A 46 10.12 5.15 26.24
CA THR A 46 9.79 5.69 27.57
C THR A 46 8.62 6.66 27.46
N PRO A 47 7.64 6.62 28.38
CA PRO A 47 6.54 7.59 28.37
C PRO A 47 7.09 9.01 28.47
N THR A 48 6.80 9.84 27.47
CA THR A 48 7.12 11.26 27.54
C THR A 48 6.05 12.00 28.34
N ARG A 49 6.48 12.95 29.17
CA ARG A 49 5.57 13.89 29.86
C ARG A 49 5.17 15.06 28.96
N ASP A 50 5.93 15.30 27.90
CA ASP A 50 5.73 16.43 27.00
C ASP A 50 4.75 16.06 25.87
N PRO A 51 3.84 16.96 25.50
CA PRO A 51 2.96 16.75 24.36
C PRO A 51 3.77 16.64 23.08
N LEU A 52 3.49 15.60 22.28
CA LEU A 52 4.13 15.43 20.98
C LEU A 52 3.52 16.37 19.94
N PRO A 53 4.32 16.79 18.95
CA PRO A 53 3.88 17.76 17.96
C PRO A 53 2.78 17.24 17.02
N ASN A 54 2.72 15.92 16.86
CA ASN A 54 1.81 15.22 15.96
C ASN A 54 1.13 14.05 16.69
N PRO A 55 -0.08 13.63 16.26
CA PRO A 55 -0.76 12.49 16.83
C PRO A 55 0.07 11.21 16.66
N ILE A 56 0.14 10.40 17.72
CA ILE A 56 0.77 9.09 17.69
C ILE A 56 -0.23 8.08 17.12
N LYS A 57 0.15 7.40 16.04
CA LYS A 57 -0.50 6.18 15.59
C LYS A 57 0.19 4.99 16.23
N GLN A 58 -0.60 4.14 16.90
CA GLN A 58 -0.07 2.96 17.59
C GLN A 58 0.18 1.79 16.63
N ASP A 59 -0.55 1.70 15.52
CA ASP A 59 -0.56 0.47 14.73
C ASP A 59 0.30 0.55 13.47
N PHE A 60 -0.07 1.44 12.53
CA PHE A 60 0.54 1.49 11.20
C PHE A 60 0.58 2.90 10.62
N VAL A 61 1.66 3.20 9.90
CA VAL A 61 1.82 4.37 9.03
C VAL A 61 2.05 3.92 7.60
N LYS A 62 1.68 4.73 6.62
CA LYS A 62 1.89 4.42 5.21
C LYS A 62 2.88 5.41 4.62
N ILE A 63 3.99 4.91 4.10
CA ILE A 63 5.05 5.71 3.49
C ILE A 63 5.20 5.26 2.04
N LEU A 64 5.04 6.18 1.10
CA LEU A 64 5.15 5.92 -0.35
C LEU A 64 4.34 4.71 -0.85
N GLY A 65 3.18 4.46 -0.25
CA GLY A 65 2.28 3.36 -0.62
C GLY A 65 2.55 2.03 0.10
N VAL A 66 3.60 1.95 0.93
CA VAL A 66 3.95 0.76 1.73
C VAL A 66 3.57 1.01 3.19
N TRP A 67 2.97 0.02 3.86
CA TRP A 67 2.68 0.16 5.29
C TRP A 67 3.89 -0.26 6.14
N PHE A 68 4.11 0.49 7.20
CA PHE A 68 5.09 0.26 8.25
C PHE A 68 4.37 0.26 9.59
N GLY A 69 4.79 -0.56 10.54
CA GLY A 69 4.08 -0.70 11.82
C GLY A 69 4.27 -2.04 12.50
N GLY A 70 3.42 -2.28 13.49
CA GLY A 70 3.44 -3.46 14.33
C GLY A 70 2.98 -4.74 13.64
N GLU A 71 2.56 -5.71 14.44
CA GLU A 71 2.12 -7.01 13.95
C GLU A 71 0.94 -6.89 12.97
N GLY A 72 0.97 -7.65 11.88
CA GLY A 72 -0.08 -7.62 10.85
C GLY A 72 0.12 -6.60 9.73
N VAL A 73 1.18 -5.77 9.76
CA VAL A 73 1.46 -4.78 8.70
C VAL A 73 1.62 -5.40 7.31
N VAL A 74 2.21 -6.60 7.25
CA VAL A 74 2.39 -7.37 6.01
C VAL A 74 1.04 -7.78 5.44
N GLU A 75 0.15 -8.30 6.28
CA GLU A 75 -1.18 -8.73 5.85
C GLU A 75 -2.03 -7.55 5.39
N LYS A 76 -1.97 -6.41 6.10
CA LYS A 76 -2.67 -5.18 5.73
C LYS A 76 -2.17 -4.65 4.38
N SER A 77 -0.85 -4.57 4.20
CA SER A 77 -0.24 -4.19 2.92
C SER A 77 -0.65 -5.12 1.80
N TRP A 78 -0.72 -6.41 2.08
CA TRP A 78 -1.10 -7.41 1.11
C TRP A 78 -2.55 -7.28 0.67
N LYS A 79 -3.48 -7.21 1.62
CA LYS A 79 -4.92 -7.02 1.35
C LYS A 79 -5.17 -5.78 0.49
N GLU A 80 -4.51 -4.66 0.81
CA GLU A 80 -4.67 -3.43 0.04
C GLU A 80 -4.11 -3.55 -1.38
N THR A 81 -2.91 -4.13 -1.53
CA THR A 81 -2.30 -4.33 -2.85
C THR A 81 -3.13 -5.29 -3.71
N LEU A 82 -3.67 -6.36 -3.13
CA LEU A 82 -4.59 -7.26 -3.82
C LEU A 82 -5.86 -6.55 -4.27
N ALA A 83 -6.50 -5.77 -3.39
CA ALA A 83 -7.71 -5.02 -3.72
C ALA A 83 -7.47 -4.06 -4.90
N LYS A 84 -6.36 -3.30 -4.87
CA LYS A 84 -5.96 -2.41 -5.97
C LYS A 84 -5.67 -3.17 -7.26
N THR A 85 -5.08 -4.35 -7.15
CA THR A 85 -4.76 -5.20 -8.31
C THR A 85 -6.03 -5.76 -8.93
N LYS A 86 -6.97 -6.26 -8.11
CA LYS A 86 -8.30 -6.69 -8.56
C LYS A 86 -9.06 -5.54 -9.23
N GLN A 87 -9.08 -4.35 -8.63
CA GLN A 87 -9.72 -3.18 -9.23
C GLN A 87 -9.12 -2.83 -10.60
N LYS A 88 -7.79 -2.80 -10.71
CA LYS A 88 -7.13 -2.57 -12.00
C LYS A 88 -7.47 -3.66 -13.02
N LEU A 89 -7.47 -4.92 -12.62
CA LEU A 89 -7.85 -6.02 -13.51
C LEU A 89 -9.30 -5.93 -13.96
N GLY A 90 -10.22 -5.56 -13.07
CA GLY A 90 -11.61 -5.27 -13.43
C GLY A 90 -11.72 -4.16 -14.48
N LEU A 91 -10.93 -3.08 -14.36
CA LEU A 91 -10.88 -2.04 -15.40
C LEU A 91 -10.36 -2.57 -16.76
N TRP A 92 -9.50 -3.58 -16.75
CA TRP A 92 -9.00 -4.23 -17.95
C TRP A 92 -9.93 -5.33 -18.48
N SER A 93 -10.80 -5.91 -17.65
CA SER A 93 -11.78 -6.92 -18.09
C SER A 93 -12.93 -6.28 -18.87
N PHE A 94 -13.30 -5.03 -18.55
CA PHE A 94 -14.26 -4.25 -19.35
C PHE A 94 -13.79 -3.98 -20.79
N ARG A 95 -12.51 -4.21 -21.10
CA ARG A 95 -11.97 -4.03 -22.45
C ARG A 95 -12.02 -5.36 -23.19
N LYS A 96 -12.64 -5.38 -24.37
CA LYS A 96 -12.64 -6.51 -25.29
C LYS A 96 -11.24 -6.75 -25.89
N LEU A 97 -10.36 -7.35 -25.10
CA LEU A 97 -9.00 -7.72 -25.48
C LEU A 97 -8.95 -9.17 -25.94
N MET A 98 -8.18 -9.43 -27.00
CA MET A 98 -7.80 -10.80 -27.37
C MET A 98 -6.97 -11.44 -26.26
N ILE A 99 -6.91 -12.78 -26.24
CA ILE A 99 -6.18 -13.57 -25.24
C ILE A 99 -4.73 -13.11 -25.10
N GLU A 100 -4.06 -12.77 -26.22
CA GLU A 100 -2.70 -12.24 -26.21
C GLU A 100 -2.61 -10.92 -25.43
N GLY A 101 -3.54 -9.98 -25.65
CA GLY A 101 -3.61 -8.71 -24.94
C GLY A 101 -3.89 -8.90 -23.44
N LYS A 102 -4.78 -9.83 -23.11
CA LYS A 102 -5.07 -10.22 -21.72
C LYS A 102 -3.82 -10.78 -21.02
N SER A 103 -3.07 -11.64 -21.70
CA SER A 103 -1.82 -12.21 -21.19
C SER A 103 -0.75 -11.13 -20.95
N LEU A 104 -0.70 -10.12 -21.81
CA LEU A 104 0.25 -9.01 -21.71
C LEU A 104 -0.06 -8.11 -20.52
N VAL A 105 -1.35 -7.82 -20.28
CA VAL A 105 -1.80 -7.05 -19.10
C VAL A 105 -1.41 -7.77 -17.82
N LEU A 106 -1.68 -9.07 -17.72
CA LEU A 106 -1.33 -9.86 -16.54
C LEU A 106 0.19 -9.89 -16.31
N ARG A 107 0.97 -10.15 -17.36
CA ARG A 107 2.43 -10.20 -17.30
C ARG A 107 3.03 -8.86 -16.86
N ASN A 108 2.57 -7.74 -17.41
CA ASN A 108 3.23 -6.46 -17.23
C ASN A 108 2.68 -5.64 -16.06
N LYS A 109 1.42 -5.84 -15.66
CA LYS A 109 0.77 -5.04 -14.60
C LYS A 109 0.58 -5.80 -13.30
N THR A 110 0.30 -7.10 -13.38
CA THR A 110 -0.04 -7.91 -12.19
C THR A 110 1.20 -8.60 -11.62
N LEU A 111 2.00 -9.24 -12.47
CA LEU A 111 3.15 -10.05 -12.03
C LEU A 111 4.19 -9.26 -11.22
N PRO A 112 4.62 -8.04 -11.61
CA PRO A 112 5.63 -7.30 -10.85
C PRO A 112 5.16 -6.93 -9.45
N VAL A 113 3.86 -6.64 -9.30
CA VAL A 113 3.25 -6.28 -8.01
C VAL A 113 3.21 -7.49 -7.08
N LEU A 114 2.86 -8.66 -7.61
CA LEU A 114 2.87 -9.91 -6.85
C LEU A 114 4.30 -10.30 -6.43
N GLN A 115 5.26 -10.22 -7.36
CA GLN A 115 6.67 -10.53 -7.09
C GLN A 115 7.26 -9.63 -6.00
N ASN A 116 7.03 -8.31 -6.08
CA ASN A 116 7.53 -7.37 -5.07
C ASN A 116 7.00 -7.72 -3.66
N HIS A 117 5.74 -8.14 -3.56
CA HIS A 117 5.15 -8.53 -2.28
C HIS A 117 5.69 -9.85 -1.72
N LEU A 118 6.03 -10.82 -2.58
CA LEU A 118 6.66 -12.08 -2.15
C LEU A 118 8.04 -11.87 -1.53
N VAL A 119 8.75 -10.81 -1.95
CA VAL A 119 10.07 -10.46 -1.39
C VAL A 119 9.93 -9.73 -0.05
N VAL A 120 8.91 -8.89 0.11
CA VAL A 120 8.67 -8.10 1.34
C VAL A 120 8.01 -8.92 2.44
N GLY A 121 7.15 -9.89 2.09
CA GLY A 121 6.48 -10.77 3.02
C GLY A 121 7.25 -12.06 3.28
N LYS A 122 8.23 -12.07 4.19
CA LYS A 122 8.68 -13.33 4.83
C LYS A 122 7.60 -13.84 5.79
N LYS A 123 6.51 -14.36 5.23
CA LYS A 123 5.77 -15.49 5.78
C LYS A 123 5.85 -16.53 4.67
N GLU A 124 6.13 -17.79 4.99
CA GLU A 124 6.12 -18.88 4.00
C GLU A 124 4.71 -19.04 3.40
N THR A 125 4.30 -18.14 2.52
CA THR A 125 3.25 -18.44 1.55
C THR A 125 3.91 -19.43 0.61
N SER A 126 3.69 -20.71 0.89
CA SER A 126 4.15 -21.80 0.05
C SER A 126 3.80 -21.49 -1.40
N THR A 127 4.63 -21.95 -2.33
CA THR A 127 4.40 -21.82 -3.79
C THR A 127 2.97 -22.21 -4.20
N LEU A 128 2.34 -23.09 -3.42
CA LEU A 128 0.95 -23.51 -3.54
C LEU A 128 -0.07 -22.41 -3.22
N GLY A 129 0.15 -21.59 -2.19
CA GLY A 129 -0.70 -20.43 -1.86
C GLY A 129 -0.66 -19.37 -2.97
N CYS A 130 0.52 -19.10 -3.51
CA CYS A 130 0.71 -18.18 -4.63
C CYS A 130 0.01 -18.69 -5.91
N ARG A 131 0.17 -19.99 -6.22
CA ARG A 131 -0.53 -20.62 -7.35
C ARG A 131 -2.05 -20.53 -7.22
N LYS A 132 -2.61 -20.88 -6.05
CA LYS A 132 -4.06 -20.80 -5.80
C LYS A 132 -4.59 -19.38 -5.99
N MET A 133 -3.82 -18.38 -5.58
CA MET A 133 -4.23 -16.99 -5.71
C MET A 133 -4.14 -16.47 -7.14
N ILE A 134 -3.08 -16.80 -7.87
CA ILE A 134 -2.97 -16.50 -9.31
C ILE A 134 -4.12 -17.19 -10.05
N HIS A 135 -4.42 -18.44 -9.71
CA HIS A 135 -5.52 -19.19 -10.33
C HIS A 135 -6.89 -18.59 -10.02
N SER A 136 -7.14 -18.12 -8.79
CA SER A 136 -8.37 -17.40 -8.44
C SER A 136 -8.47 -16.06 -9.18
N LEU A 137 -7.38 -15.31 -9.29
CA LEU A 137 -7.37 -14.04 -10.03
C LEU A 137 -7.61 -14.24 -11.54
N LEU A 138 -7.03 -15.30 -12.12
CA LEU A 138 -7.26 -15.69 -13.50
C LEU A 138 -8.71 -16.11 -13.70
N HIS A 139 -9.25 -16.96 -12.81
CA HIS A 139 -10.63 -17.40 -12.86
C HIS A 139 -11.62 -16.23 -12.73
N ASP A 140 -11.41 -15.32 -11.77
CA ASP A 140 -12.23 -14.11 -11.60
C ASP A 140 -12.18 -13.24 -12.88
N TYR A 141 -11.00 -13.11 -13.49
CA TYR A 141 -10.81 -12.32 -14.71
C TYR A 141 -11.46 -12.95 -15.94
N THR A 142 -11.46 -14.28 -16.06
CA THR A 142 -12.16 -14.99 -17.15
C THR A 142 -13.66 -15.07 -16.92
N ALA A 143 -14.13 -15.18 -15.67
CA ALA A 143 -15.55 -15.25 -15.34
C ALA A 143 -16.27 -13.91 -15.55
N MET A 144 -15.59 -12.78 -15.34
CA MET A 144 -16.10 -11.44 -15.68
C MET A 144 -16.29 -11.20 -17.18
N ASP A 145 -15.77 -12.09 -18.04
CA ASP A 145 -15.89 -12.00 -19.50
C ASP A 145 -17.12 -12.76 -20.03
N GLY A 146 -17.66 -13.69 -19.23
CA GLY A 146 -18.78 -14.57 -19.62
C GLY A 146 -20.16 -14.08 -19.18
N SER A 147 -20.27 -12.93 -18.51
CA SER A 147 -21.55 -12.40 -18.00
C SER A 147 -22.33 -11.54 -19.00
N ASP A 148 -21.82 -11.31 -20.21
CA ASP A 148 -22.44 -10.45 -21.22
C ASP A 148 -23.03 -11.22 -22.43
N ASP A 149 -23.05 -12.55 -22.43
CA ASP A 149 -23.47 -13.36 -23.61
C ASP A 149 -24.77 -14.18 -23.45
N ASP A 150 -25.55 -13.98 -22.37
CA ASP A 150 -26.84 -14.68 -22.17
C ASP A 150 -28.05 -13.74 -22.27
N SER A 151 -28.16 -12.96 -23.37
CA SER A 151 -29.43 -12.30 -23.73
C SER A 151 -29.59 -12.03 -25.22
N VAL A 152 -29.54 -13.07 -26.05
CA VAL A 152 -30.28 -13.07 -27.31
C VAL A 152 -31.00 -14.41 -27.46
N ASN A 153 -32.17 -14.48 -26.83
CA ASN A 153 -33.17 -15.52 -27.07
C ASN A 153 -33.77 -15.34 -28.47
N GLU A 154 -33.83 -16.47 -29.18
CA GLU A 154 -34.82 -16.89 -30.17
C GLU A 154 -35.92 -15.88 -30.53
N THR A 155 -35.95 -15.47 -31.79
CA THR A 155 -37.13 -15.59 -32.67
C THR A 155 -36.76 -15.38 -34.13
#